data_AF-J9ACB4-F1
#
_entry.id   AF-J9ACB4-F1
#
_cell.length_a   1.000
_cell.length_b   1.000
_cell.length_c   1.000
_cell.angle_alpha   90.00
_cell.angle_beta   90.00
_cell.angle_gamma   90.00
#
_symmetry.space_group_name_H-M   'P 1'
#
loop_
_entity.id
_entity.type
_entity.pdbx_description
1 polymer ?
#
loop_
_entity_poly.entity_id
_entity_poly.type
_entity_poly.pdbx_seq_one_letter_code
_entity_poly.pdbx_strand_id
1 'polypeptide(L)' 'MSPEEIKEFVNARTIEDGLTAVHYAAQITSDQLHFPGEDAKLIETLIDYNGQPELQTYKANFKF' A
#
# COMPACT_ATOMS: atom_id res chain seq x y z
N MET A 1 -12.82 11.46 -9.97
CA MET A 1 -12.71 10.00 -9.96
C MET A 1 -13.88 9.45 -9.18
N SER A 2 -14.53 8.41 -9.67
CA SER A 2 -15.52 7.65 -8.91
C SER A 2 -14.87 6.90 -7.75
N PRO A 3 -15.63 6.45 -6.74
CA PRO A 3 -15.10 5.59 -5.68
C PRO A 3 -14.39 4.34 -6.23
N GLU A 4 -14.93 3.74 -7.29
CA GLU A 4 -14.32 2.59 -7.97
C GLU A 4 -12.98 2.95 -8.61
N GLU A 5 -12.88 4.08 -9.33
CA GLU A 5 -11.62 4.52 -9.94
C GLU A 5 -10.55 4.80 -8.88
N ILE A 6 -10.93 5.36 -7.72
CA ILE A 6 -10.01 5.58 -6.60
C ILE A 6 -9.52 4.24 -6.03
N LYS A 7 -10.44 3.30 -5.80
CA LYS A 7 -10.09 1.97 -5.31
C LYS A 7 -9.14 1.25 -6.27
N GLU A 8 -9.40 1.30 -7.57
CA GLU A 8 -8.53 0.72 -8.60
C GLU A 8 -7.15 1.37 -8.59
N PHE A 9 -7.09 2.70 -8.46
CA PHE A 9 -5.84 3.44 -8.39
C PHE A 9 -5.02 3.10 -7.15
N VAL A 10 -5.62 3.12 -5.95
CA VAL A 10 -4.93 2.83 -4.68
C VAL A 10 -4.36 1.39 -4.66
N ASN A 11 -5.09 0.46 -5.27
CA ASN A 11 -4.70 -0.94 -5.36
C ASN A 11 -3.94 -1.29 -6.64
N ALA A 12 -3.53 -0.29 -7.43
CA ALA A 12 -2.70 -0.51 -8.60
C ALA A 12 -1.39 -1.19 -8.19
N ARG A 13 -0.94 -2.15 -9.01
CA ARG A 13 0.17 -3.04 -8.71
C ARG A 13 1.36 -2.71 -9.60
N THR A 14 2.56 -2.70 -9.03
CA THR A 14 3.79 -2.60 -9.84
C THR A 14 3.93 -3.80 -10.76
N ILE A 15 4.48 -3.59 -11.95
CA ILE A 15 4.57 -4.63 -12.99
C ILE A 15 5.48 -5.78 -12.55
N GLU A 16 6.59 -5.47 -11.87
CA GLU A 16 7.63 -6.45 -11.56
C GLU A 16 7.27 -7.36 -10.37
N ASP A 17 6.85 -6.76 -9.26
CA ASP A 17 6.65 -7.48 -7.99
C ASP A 17 5.20 -7.48 -7.52
N GLY A 18 4.32 -6.70 -8.14
CA GLY A 18 2.92 -6.65 -7.79
C GLY A 18 2.65 -5.95 -6.46
N LEU A 19 3.50 -4.98 -6.09
CA LEU A 19 3.38 -4.16 -4.89
C LEU A 19 2.32 -3.06 -5.10
N THR A 20 1.57 -2.75 -4.06
CA THR A 20 0.58 -1.65 -4.03
C THR A 20 1.11 -0.48 -3.20
N ALA A 21 0.39 0.64 -3.20
CA ALA A 21 0.71 1.77 -2.32
C ALA A 21 0.76 1.36 -0.84
N VAL A 22 -0.12 0.45 -0.40
CA VAL A 22 -0.15 -0.07 0.98
C VAL A 22 1.16 -0.80 1.33
N HIS A 23 1.72 -1.58 0.40
CA HIS A 23 3.00 -2.25 0.62
C HIS A 23 4.15 -1.27 0.83
N TYR A 24 4.18 -0.20 0.05
CA TYR A 24 5.21 0.83 0.18
C TYR A 24 5.05 1.64 1.47
N ALA A 25 3.83 2.02 1.82
CA ALA A 25 3.55 2.73 3.07
C ALA A 25 3.97 1.91 4.30
N ALA A 26 3.80 0.59 4.27
CA ALA A 26 4.22 -0.31 5.34
C ALA A 26 5.75 -0.49 5.48
N GLN A 27 6.53 -0.01 4.51
CA GLN A 27 8.01 -0.08 4.54
C GLN A 27 8.67 1.22 5.01
N ILE A 28 7.89 2.27 5.27
CA ILE A 28 8.42 3.55 5.74
C ILE A 28 9.08 3.37 7.10
N THR A 29 10.30 3.87 7.23
CA THR A 29 11.05 3.88 8.49
C THR A 29 11.02 5.24 9.16
N SER A 30 11.30 5.28 10.46
CA SER A 30 11.18 6.50 11.28
C SER A 30 12.04 7.67 10.82
N ASP A 31 13.15 7.42 10.13
CA ASP A 31 14.06 8.42 9.57
C ASP A 31 13.56 9.04 8.25
N GLN A 32 12.51 8.47 7.66
CA GLN A 32 11.85 9.00 6.45
C GLN A 32 10.65 9.90 6.78
N LEU A 33 10.26 10.01 8.06
CA LEU A 33 9.13 10.80 8.50
C LEU A 33 9.50 12.28 8.61
N HIS A 34 8.61 13.14 8.12
CA HIS A 34 8.63 14.58 8.35
C HIS A 34 8.15 14.93 9.77
N PHE A 35 7.16 14.21 10.30
CA PHE A 35 6.67 14.41 11.66
C PHE A 35 6.18 13.10 12.31
N PRO A 36 6.13 13.02 13.65
CA PRO A 36 5.66 11.82 14.34
C PRO A 36 4.23 11.42 13.93
N GLY A 37 4.04 10.17 13.50
CA GLY A 37 2.75 9.61 13.11
C GLY A 37 2.32 9.88 11.66
N GLU A 38 3.20 10.42 10.82
CA GLU A 38 2.92 10.61 9.40
C GLU A 38 2.65 9.30 8.65
N ASP A 39 3.40 8.25 8.97
CA ASP A 39 3.22 6.89 8.46
C ASP A 39 1.84 6.32 8.79
N ALA A 40 1.40 6.45 10.04
CA ALA A 40 0.07 6.03 10.48
C ALA A 40 -1.02 6.75 9.70
N LYS A 41 -0.90 8.08 9.56
CA LYS A 41 -1.84 8.90 8.79
C LYS A 41 -1.89 8.51 7.32
N LEU A 42 -0.74 8.17 6.72
CA LEU A 42 -0.67 7.70 5.34
C LEU A 42 -1.40 6.37 5.17
N ILE A 43 -1.15 5.40 6.07
CA ILE A 43 -1.85 4.11 6.05
C ILE A 43 -3.35 4.29 6.24
N GLU A 44 -3.79 5.08 7.23
CA GLU A 44 -5.20 5.40 7.46
C GLU A 44 -5.85 5.96 6.19
N THR A 45 -5.19 6.92 5.53
CA THR A 45 -5.66 7.50 4.27
C THR A 45 -5.82 6.43 3.19
N LEU A 46 -4.86 5.53 3.03
CA LEU A 46 -4.95 4.45 2.04
C LEU A 46 -6.11 3.49 2.36
N ILE A 47 -6.34 3.16 3.63
CA ILE A 47 -7.45 2.29 4.07
C ILE A 47 -8.80 2.97 3.85
N ASP A 48 -8.94 4.26 4.15
CA ASP A 48 -10.16 5.05 3.92
C ASP A 48 -10.55 5.06 2.44
N TYR A 49 -9.56 4.99 1.54
CA TYR A 49 -9.75 4.90 0.10
C TYR A 49 -9.69 3.46 -0.45
N ASN A 50 -10.08 2.47 0.37
CA ASN A 50 -10.21 1.06 0.01
C ASN A 50 -8.90 0.37 -0.39
N GLY A 51 -7.76 0.81 0.16
CA GLY A 51 -6.51 0.09 0.07
C GLY A 51 -6.59 -1.28 0.77
N GLN A 52 -6.07 -2.30 0.10
CA GLN A 52 -6.20 -3.70 0.52
C GLN A 52 -4.87 -4.26 1.04
N PRO A 53 -4.63 -4.28 2.38
CA PRO A 53 -3.41 -4.83 2.97
C PRO A 53 -3.27 -6.35 2.76
N GLU A 54 -4.35 -7.04 2.40
CA GLU A 54 -4.39 -8.48 2.14
C GLU A 54 -3.91 -8.90 0.73
N LEU A 55 -3.71 -7.95 -0.19
CA LEU A 55 -3.26 -8.25 -1.54
C LEU A 55 -1.83 -8.80 -1.52
N GLN A 56 -1.66 -10.06 -1.93
CA GLN A 56 -0.33 -10.68 -2.01
C GLN A 56 0.43 -10.19 -3.23
N THR A 57 1.75 -9.99 -3.11
CA THR A 57 2.69 -9.72 -4.21
C THR A 57 2.82 -10.88 -5.19
N TYR A 58 3.46 -10.69 -6.34
CA TYR A 58 3.67 -11.76 -7.32
C TYR A 58 4.70 -12.80 -6.86
N LYS A 59 5.58 -12.45 -5.91
CA LYS A 59 6.60 -13.34 -5.35
C LYS A 59 6.11 -14.03 -4.07
N ALA A 60 5.18 -14.96 -4.23
CA ALA A 60 4.86 -15.93 -3.18
C ALA A 60 5.01 -17.35 -3.75
N ASN A 61 6.25 -17.85 -3.83
CA ASN A 61 6.55 -19.26 -4.10
C ASN A 61 7.62 -19.76 -3.11
N PHE A 62 7.29 -19.80 -1.83
CA PHE A 62 8.00 -20.69 -0.91
C PHE A 62 7.30 -22.04 -0.95
N LYS A 63 7.86 -22.98 -1.73
CA LYS A 63 7.56 -24.40 -1.54
C LYS A 63 8.34 -24.85 -0.30
N PHE A 64 7.61 -25.18 0.77
CA PHE A 64 8.16 -25.88 1.93
C PHE A 64 8.66 -27.27 1.55
#